data_AF-A0A257RT28-F1
#
_entry.id   AF-A0A257RT28-F1
#
_cell.length_a   1.000
_cell.length_b   1.000
_cell.length_c   1.000
_cell.angle_alpha   90.00
_cell.angle_beta   90.00
_cell.angle_gamma   90.00
#
_symmetry.space_group_name_H-M   'P 1'
#
loop_
_entity.id
_entity.type
_entity.pdbx_description
1 polymer ?
#
loop_
_entity_poly.entity_id
_entity_poly.type
_entity_poly.pdbx_seq_one_letter_code
_entity_poly.pdbx_strand_id
1 'polypeptide(L)'
;QFLLVVPPRAVCDPNTSSYGPGTWNDPCTPASSPIHVTATVTTIDGRDYVDFTPDIRFVPSNDPSRWVTIHTQRLAAIGGHGDLRRFAVLFSAVPGGPVVDESATDPTVATHVNILTGAVWRRVEHFTGYNVHTGLVDDCTPGVDDGCYAIGTIIINGTPQ
;
A
#
# COMPACT_ATOMS: atom_id res chain seq x y z
N GLN A 1 10.92 -4.67 4.94
CA GLN A 1 10.81 -4.37 3.48
C GLN A 1 9.37 -4.44 3.01
N PHE A 2 8.95 -3.50 2.16
CA PHE A 2 7.67 -3.51 1.47
C PHE A 2 7.89 -3.63 -0.05
N LEU A 3 6.99 -4.32 -0.72
CA LEU A 3 6.96 -4.44 -2.18
C LEU A 3 5.60 -3.97 -2.67
N LEU A 4 5.61 -2.98 -3.55
CA LEU A 4 4.43 -2.53 -4.27
C LEU A 4 4.43 -3.18 -5.66
N VAL A 5 3.36 -3.86 -6.02
CA VAL A 5 3.17 -4.47 -7.34
C VAL A 5 2.09 -3.69 -8.08
N VAL A 6 2.46 -3.08 -9.21
CA VAL A 6 1.54 -2.32 -10.06
C VAL A 6 1.48 -2.97 -11.44
N PRO A 7 0.38 -3.65 -11.80
CA PRO A 7 0.22 -4.23 -13.14
C PRO A 7 0.14 -3.15 -14.24
N PRO A 8 0.44 -3.50 -15.50
CA PRO A 8 0.24 -2.60 -16.61
C PRO A 8 -1.19 -2.05 -16.66
N ARG A 9 -1.32 -0.74 -16.91
CA ARG A 9 -2.62 -0.06 -17.04
C ARG A 9 -3.51 -0.20 -15.79
N ALA A 10 -2.92 -0.36 -14.60
CA ALA A 10 -3.63 -0.42 -13.34
C ALA A 10 -3.83 0.96 -12.69
N VAL A 11 -3.19 2.02 -13.19
CA VAL A 11 -3.31 3.39 -12.64
C VAL A 11 -4.25 4.22 -13.51
N CYS A 12 -5.17 4.95 -12.88
CA CYS A 12 -6.02 5.93 -13.56
C CYS A 12 -5.20 7.15 -14.01
N ASP A 13 -5.52 7.74 -15.15
CA ASP A 13 -4.90 8.99 -15.60
C ASP A 13 -5.32 10.17 -14.70
N PRO A 14 -4.39 10.75 -13.90
CA PRO A 14 -4.70 11.80 -12.95
C PRO A 14 -5.19 13.09 -13.60
N ASN A 15 -4.98 13.29 -14.90
CA ASN A 15 -5.48 14.48 -15.61
C ASN A 15 -6.98 14.39 -15.95
N THR A 16 -7.55 13.18 -15.91
CA THR A 16 -8.94 12.94 -16.33
C THR A 16 -9.78 12.26 -15.25
N SER A 17 -9.15 11.67 -14.24
CA SER A 17 -9.83 11.06 -13.10
C SER A 17 -9.88 11.99 -11.89
N SER A 18 -11.03 12.08 -11.24
CA SER A 18 -11.14 12.66 -9.89
C SER A 18 -10.51 11.73 -8.84
N TYR A 19 -10.20 12.31 -7.69
CA TYR A 19 -9.65 11.60 -6.54
C TYR A 19 -10.45 11.90 -5.26
N GLY A 20 -10.71 10.87 -4.44
CA GLY A 20 -11.36 10.96 -3.14
C GLY A 20 -12.34 9.81 -2.86
N PRO A 21 -12.83 9.67 -1.61
CA PRO A 21 -13.61 8.51 -1.15
C PRO A 21 -14.83 8.17 -2.02
N GLY A 22 -15.48 9.18 -2.60
CA GLY A 22 -16.64 8.98 -3.49
C GLY A 22 -16.28 8.58 -4.93
N THR A 23 -15.00 8.53 -5.29
CA THR A 23 -14.53 8.36 -6.68
C THR A 23 -13.45 7.28 -6.85
N TRP A 24 -12.94 6.70 -5.76
CA TRP A 24 -11.88 5.68 -5.83
C TRP A 24 -12.27 4.49 -6.72
N ASN A 25 -13.53 4.07 -6.65
CA ASN A 25 -14.07 2.92 -7.37
C ASN A 25 -14.80 3.27 -8.68
N ASP A 26 -14.77 4.54 -9.10
CA ASP A 26 -15.37 4.93 -10.38
C ASP A 26 -14.56 4.38 -11.56
N PRO A 27 -15.19 4.00 -12.68
CA PRO A 27 -14.46 3.74 -13.91
C PRO A 27 -13.53 4.91 -14.29
N CYS A 28 -12.38 4.61 -14.88
CA CYS A 28 -11.42 5.62 -15.31
C CYS A 28 -10.65 5.16 -16.55
N THR A 29 -10.09 6.12 -17.28
CA THR A 29 -9.13 5.85 -18.34
C THR A 29 -7.77 5.53 -17.71
N PRO A 30 -7.12 4.39 -18.05
CA PRO A 30 -5.78 4.11 -17.57
C PRO A 30 -4.78 5.14 -18.07
N ALA A 31 -3.79 5.48 -17.23
CA ALA A 31 -2.68 6.35 -17.61
C ALA A 31 -1.92 5.77 -18.82
N SER A 32 -1.69 6.63 -19.80
CA SER A 32 -0.95 6.30 -21.04
C SER A 32 0.50 6.79 -21.02
N SER A 33 0.87 7.52 -19.98
CA SER A 33 2.21 8.08 -19.76
C SER A 33 2.70 7.72 -18.37
N PRO A 34 4.03 7.66 -18.14
CA PRO A 34 4.58 7.43 -16.81
C PRO A 34 4.11 8.48 -15.81
N ILE A 35 3.83 8.03 -14.58
CA ILE A 35 3.50 8.91 -13.45
C ILE A 35 4.65 8.83 -12.45
N HIS A 36 5.19 10.00 -12.09
CA HIS A 36 6.17 10.11 -11.03
C HIS A 36 5.45 10.18 -9.69
N VAL A 37 5.67 9.16 -8.85
CA VAL A 37 5.13 9.10 -7.51
C VAL A 37 6.26 9.18 -6.50
N THR A 38 6.14 10.11 -5.56
CA THR A 38 7.00 10.19 -4.39
C THR A 38 6.31 9.45 -3.25
N ALA A 39 6.99 8.46 -2.67
CA ALA A 39 6.55 7.82 -1.44
C ALA A 39 7.33 8.41 -0.27
N THR A 40 6.63 8.83 0.79
CA THR A 40 7.21 9.35 2.04
C THR A 40 6.80 8.44 3.19
N VAL A 41 7.76 7.99 3.98
CA VAL A 41 7.59 7.03 5.08
C VAL A 41 7.85 7.80 6.34
N THR A 42 6.88 7.79 7.23
CA THR A 42 6.96 8.45 8.52
C THR A 42 6.59 7.43 9.59
N THR A 43 7.41 7.33 10.62
CA THR A 43 7.10 6.51 11.80
C THR A 43 6.51 7.41 12.88
N ILE A 44 5.27 7.12 13.30
CA ILE A 44 4.56 7.85 14.36
C ILE A 44 4.06 6.83 15.37
N ASP A 45 4.38 7.02 16.65
CA ASP A 45 4.04 6.10 17.75
C ASP A 45 4.41 4.64 17.45
N GLY A 46 5.58 4.46 16.83
CA GLY A 46 6.08 3.15 16.44
C GLY A 46 5.24 2.47 15.37
N ARG A 47 4.53 3.22 14.51
CA ARG A 47 3.80 2.74 13.34
C ARG A 47 4.31 3.43 12.08
N ASP A 48 4.56 2.67 11.03
CA ASP A 48 4.95 3.24 9.74
C ASP A 48 3.72 3.68 8.94
N TYR A 49 3.82 4.87 8.37
CA TYR A 49 2.87 5.45 7.45
C TYR A 49 3.58 5.73 6.14
N VAL A 50 3.01 5.28 5.02
CA VAL A 50 3.53 5.59 3.68
C VAL A 50 2.56 6.55 3.00
N ASP A 51 2.96 7.80 2.89
CA ASP A 51 2.27 8.82 2.12
C ASP A 51 2.76 8.85 0.68
N PHE A 52 1.89 9.15 -0.27
CA PHE A 52 2.20 9.11 -1.70
C PHE A 52 1.77 10.42 -2.35
N THR A 53 2.61 10.96 -3.23
CA THR A 53 2.29 12.19 -3.98
C THR A 53 2.70 12.02 -5.44
N PRO A 54 1.84 12.34 -6.43
CA PRO A 54 0.47 12.85 -6.26
C PRO A 54 -0.51 11.76 -5.81
N ASP A 55 -1.65 12.19 -5.29
CA ASP A 55 -2.79 11.31 -5.00
C ASP A 55 -3.27 10.67 -6.30
N ILE A 56 -3.17 9.33 -6.38
CA ILE A 56 -3.62 8.57 -7.55
C ILE A 56 -4.53 7.42 -7.14
N ARG A 57 -5.43 7.03 -8.03
CA ARG A 57 -6.30 5.87 -7.85
C ARG A 57 -6.08 4.82 -8.93
N PHE A 58 -6.51 3.60 -8.65
CA PHE A 58 -6.31 2.47 -9.56
C PHE A 58 -7.57 2.17 -10.37
N VAL A 59 -7.36 1.57 -11.53
CA VAL A 59 -8.42 1.14 -12.43
C VAL A 59 -9.20 0.01 -11.74
N PRO A 60 -10.50 0.19 -11.44
CA PRO A 60 -11.28 -0.87 -10.79
C PRO A 60 -11.31 -2.13 -11.66
N SER A 61 -11.15 -3.29 -11.03
CA SER A 61 -11.18 -4.57 -11.73
C SER A 61 -11.68 -5.70 -10.84
N ASN A 62 -12.42 -6.62 -11.44
CA ASN A 62 -12.77 -7.90 -10.80
C ASN A 62 -11.72 -8.99 -11.07
N ASP A 63 -10.68 -8.69 -11.85
CA ASP A 63 -9.57 -9.60 -12.16
C ASP A 63 -8.40 -9.34 -11.22
N PRO A 64 -8.07 -10.28 -10.30
CA PRO A 64 -6.97 -10.11 -9.35
C PRO A 64 -5.60 -9.88 -9.99
N SER A 65 -5.37 -10.33 -11.22
CA SER A 65 -4.11 -10.09 -11.94
C SER A 65 -3.90 -8.62 -12.31
N ARG A 66 -4.96 -7.81 -12.25
CA ARG A 66 -4.95 -6.37 -12.54
C ARG A 66 -4.93 -5.49 -11.30
N TRP A 67 -4.93 -6.08 -10.11
CA TRP A 67 -4.92 -5.34 -8.86
C TRP A 67 -3.54 -4.80 -8.53
N VAL A 68 -3.53 -3.60 -7.95
CA VAL A 68 -2.34 -3.08 -7.27
C VAL A 68 -2.30 -3.66 -5.87
N THR A 69 -1.16 -4.23 -5.49
CA THR A 69 -1.00 -4.89 -4.20
C THR A 69 0.23 -4.42 -3.45
N ILE A 70 0.09 -4.28 -2.13
CA ILE A 70 1.19 -4.09 -1.20
C ILE A 70 1.51 -5.45 -0.60
N HIS A 71 2.78 -5.83 -0.62
CA HIS A 71 3.31 -7.06 -0.05
C HIS A 71 4.38 -6.76 0.99
N THR A 72 4.44 -7.62 2.01
CA THR A 72 5.52 -7.62 2.99
C THR A 72 5.75 -9.01 3.56
N GLN A 73 6.91 -9.23 4.20
CA GLN A 73 7.25 -10.49 4.87
C GLN A 73 7.52 -10.26 6.36
N ARG A 74 6.88 -11.08 7.21
CA ARG A 74 6.83 -10.93 8.67
C ARG A 74 6.89 -12.27 9.42
N LEU A 75 7.62 -13.25 8.88
CA LEU A 75 7.65 -14.62 9.42
C LEU A 75 8.00 -14.68 10.92
N ALA A 76 9.06 -13.98 11.34
CA ALA A 76 9.50 -13.93 12.73
C ALA A 76 8.45 -13.32 13.68
N ALA A 77 7.69 -12.31 13.22
CA ALA A 77 6.66 -11.67 14.01
C ALA A 77 5.37 -12.50 14.07
N ILE A 78 4.98 -13.16 12.98
CA ILE A 78 3.74 -13.95 12.94
C ILE A 78 3.86 -15.23 13.79
N GLY A 79 5.02 -15.89 13.78
CA GLY A 79 5.24 -17.14 14.53
C GLY A 79 5.09 -17.01 16.06
N GLY A 80 5.15 -15.78 16.61
CA GLY A 80 5.02 -15.51 18.04
C GLY A 80 3.65 -14.96 18.48
N HIS A 81 2.68 -14.78 17.57
CA HIS A 81 1.46 -14.03 17.85
C HIS A 81 0.18 -14.72 17.36
N GLY A 82 -0.81 -14.86 18.25
CA GLY A 82 -2.13 -15.43 17.93
C GLY A 82 -3.15 -14.45 17.34
N ASP A 83 -2.87 -13.13 17.36
CA ASP A 83 -3.75 -12.09 16.83
C ASP A 83 -3.22 -11.52 15.52
N LEU A 84 -3.74 -12.03 14.40
CA LEU A 84 -3.31 -11.63 13.07
C LEU A 84 -3.75 -10.21 12.66
N ARG A 85 -4.69 -9.59 13.39
CA ARG A 85 -5.17 -8.23 13.10
C ARG A 85 -4.07 -7.18 13.23
N ARG A 86 -3.01 -7.50 13.98
CA ARG A 86 -1.82 -6.65 14.11
C ARG A 86 -1.06 -6.51 12.79
N PHE A 87 -1.22 -7.44 11.86
CA PHE A 87 -0.57 -7.37 10.54
C PHE A 87 -1.45 -6.72 9.47
N ALA A 88 -2.59 -6.15 9.85
CA ALA A 88 -3.49 -5.48 8.91
C ALA A 88 -2.79 -4.27 8.27
N VAL A 89 -2.88 -4.19 6.96
CA VAL A 89 -2.53 -2.98 6.20
C VAL A 89 -3.81 -2.16 6.11
N LEU A 90 -3.81 -0.94 6.65
CA LEU A 90 -5.00 -0.10 6.78
C LEU A 90 -4.78 1.25 6.11
N PHE A 91 -5.85 1.84 5.61
CA PHE A 91 -5.82 3.17 5.02
C PHE A 91 -5.79 4.24 6.13
N SER A 92 -5.06 5.34 5.93
CA SER A 92 -5.15 6.55 6.75
C SER A 92 -4.98 7.80 5.88
N ALA A 93 -5.96 8.70 5.87
CA ALA A 93 -5.95 9.86 4.97
C ALA A 93 -4.73 10.79 5.17
N VAL A 94 -4.11 10.77 6.34
CA VAL A 94 -2.87 11.50 6.65
C VAL A 94 -1.99 10.65 7.58
N PRO A 95 -0.65 10.76 7.52
CA PRO A 95 0.22 10.10 8.50
C PRO A 95 -0.18 10.44 9.93
N GLY A 96 -0.33 9.42 10.78
CA GLY A 96 -0.77 9.58 12.18
C GLY A 96 -2.27 9.81 12.38
N GLY A 97 -3.06 9.86 11.31
CA GLY A 97 -4.51 10.00 11.37
C GLY A 97 -5.24 8.72 11.78
N PRO A 98 -6.59 8.79 11.90
CA PRO A 98 -7.42 7.60 12.06
C PRO A 98 -7.15 6.58 10.96
N VAL A 99 -7.14 5.29 11.32
CA VAL A 99 -7.01 4.20 10.36
C VAL A 99 -8.39 3.64 10.02
N VAL A 100 -8.60 3.31 8.75
CA VAL A 100 -9.86 2.79 8.21
C VAL A 100 -9.60 1.41 7.62
N ASP A 101 -10.42 0.43 8.02
CA ASP A 101 -10.48 -0.86 7.35
C ASP A 101 -11.55 -0.82 6.25
N GLU A 102 -11.10 -0.56 5.03
CA GLU A 102 -11.97 -0.51 3.85
C GLU A 102 -12.59 -1.90 3.53
N SER A 103 -12.08 -2.99 4.13
CA SER A 103 -12.59 -4.34 3.85
C SER A 103 -13.99 -4.60 4.39
N ALA A 104 -14.47 -3.75 5.29
CA ALA A 104 -15.86 -3.77 5.75
C ALA A 104 -16.85 -3.42 4.63
N THR A 105 -16.41 -2.65 3.63
CA THR A 105 -17.23 -2.23 2.48
C THR A 105 -16.84 -2.96 1.20
N ASP A 106 -15.53 -3.18 0.97
CA ASP A 106 -15.04 -4.02 -0.13
C ASP A 106 -14.20 -5.19 0.41
N PRO A 107 -14.76 -6.41 0.53
CA PRO A 107 -14.02 -7.57 1.01
C PRO A 107 -12.74 -7.91 0.23
N THR A 108 -12.60 -7.43 -1.01
CA THR A 108 -11.43 -7.71 -1.86
C THR A 108 -10.17 -6.95 -1.44
N VAL A 109 -10.30 -5.92 -0.60
CA VAL A 109 -9.15 -5.21 -0.01
C VAL A 109 -8.76 -5.75 1.37
N ALA A 110 -9.35 -6.87 1.81
CA ALA A 110 -8.93 -7.51 3.06
C ALA A 110 -7.43 -7.82 3.05
N THR A 111 -6.77 -7.62 4.20
CA THR A 111 -5.37 -8.04 4.35
C THR A 111 -5.31 -9.56 4.53
N HIS A 112 -4.46 -10.19 3.74
CA HIS A 112 -4.20 -11.62 3.82
C HIS A 112 -2.86 -11.87 4.50
N VAL A 113 -2.82 -12.90 5.34
CA VAL A 113 -1.63 -13.33 6.08
C VAL A 113 -1.43 -14.82 5.85
N ASN A 114 -0.28 -15.20 5.30
CA ASN A 114 0.18 -16.58 5.26
C ASN A 114 1.09 -16.83 6.46
N ILE A 115 0.58 -17.56 7.44
CA ILE A 115 1.30 -17.82 8.70
C ILE A 115 2.52 -18.74 8.55
N LEU A 116 2.59 -19.53 7.46
CA LEU A 116 3.69 -20.47 7.23
C LEU A 116 4.90 -19.77 6.59
N THR A 117 4.64 -18.82 5.68
CA THR A 117 5.69 -18.09 4.96
C THR A 117 5.94 -16.70 5.54
N GLY A 118 5.03 -16.22 6.39
CA GLY A 118 5.04 -14.87 6.91
C GLY A 118 4.63 -13.81 5.88
N ALA A 119 4.14 -14.21 4.70
CA ALA A 119 3.73 -13.26 3.68
C ALA A 119 2.45 -12.54 4.11
N VAL A 120 2.45 -11.21 4.02
CA VAL A 120 1.31 -10.35 4.26
C VAL A 120 1.06 -9.55 2.99
N TRP A 121 -0.18 -9.50 2.52
CA TRP A 121 -0.51 -8.71 1.34
C TRP A 121 -1.91 -8.15 1.38
N ARG A 122 -2.10 -7.04 0.67
CA ARG A 122 -3.39 -6.34 0.55
C ARG A 122 -3.51 -5.72 -0.85
N ARG A 123 -4.69 -5.85 -1.47
CA ARG A 123 -5.11 -5.02 -2.61
C ARG A 123 -5.34 -3.59 -2.12
N VAL A 124 -4.85 -2.61 -2.86
CA VAL A 124 -5.13 -1.20 -2.63
C VAL A 124 -5.92 -0.62 -3.82
N GLU A 125 -6.74 0.38 -3.57
CA GLU A 125 -7.59 1.04 -4.59
C GLU A 125 -7.11 2.44 -4.94
N HIS A 126 -6.30 3.02 -4.07
CA HIS A 126 -5.77 4.36 -4.22
C HIS A 126 -4.44 4.52 -3.50
N PHE A 127 -3.81 5.68 -3.61
CA PHE A 127 -2.64 6.08 -2.84
C PHE A 127 -2.94 7.42 -2.17
N THR A 128 -3.40 7.35 -0.92
CA THR A 128 -3.23 8.38 0.11
C THR A 128 -2.90 7.64 1.40
N GLY A 129 -1.80 7.98 2.07
CA GLY A 129 -1.38 7.44 3.38
C GLY A 129 -1.81 5.98 3.71
N TYR A 130 -0.92 5.01 3.57
CA TYR A 130 -1.16 3.68 4.13
C TYR A 130 -0.48 3.55 5.48
N ASN A 131 -1.26 3.27 6.53
CA ASN A 131 -0.69 2.78 7.78
C ASN A 131 -0.34 1.32 7.58
N VAL A 132 0.96 1.04 7.58
CA VAL A 132 1.45 -0.32 7.53
C VAL A 132 1.99 -0.60 8.91
N HIS A 133 1.14 -1.15 9.78
CA HIS A 133 1.52 -1.46 11.14
C HIS A 133 2.83 -2.26 11.16
N THR A 134 3.83 -1.68 11.81
CA THR A 134 5.10 -2.29 12.15
C THR A 134 4.87 -3.33 13.23
N GLY A 135 5.28 -4.57 12.93
CA GLY A 135 5.70 -5.45 14.00
C GLY A 135 6.98 -4.86 14.59
N LEU A 136 6.90 -4.55 15.89
CA LEU A 136 7.93 -4.03 16.79
C LEU A 136 8.13 -2.50 16.76
N VAL A 137 8.00 -1.94 17.97
CA VAL A 137 8.27 -0.56 18.35
C VAL A 137 9.79 -0.34 18.56
N ASP A 138 10.60 -1.40 18.47
CA ASP A 138 12.05 -1.36 18.67
C ASP A 138 12.75 -2.20 17.59
N ASP A 139 13.26 -1.53 16.54
CA ASP A 139 14.44 -1.88 15.71
C ASP A 139 14.29 -1.28 14.31
N CYS A 140 14.55 0.02 14.24
CA CYS A 140 15.15 0.62 13.05
C CYS A 140 16.18 1.60 13.57
N THR A 141 17.39 1.12 13.86
CA THR A 141 18.51 2.01 14.22
C THR A 141 19.29 2.32 12.94
N PRO A 142 19.26 3.56 12.42
CA PRO A 142 19.95 3.88 11.16
C PRO A 142 21.45 3.58 11.26
N GLY A 143 21.93 2.67 10.40
CA GLY A 143 23.34 2.25 10.37
C GLY A 143 23.68 0.98 11.14
N VAL A 144 22.71 0.31 11.76
CA VAL A 144 22.88 -1.00 12.43
C VAL A 144 22.16 -2.12 11.67
N ASP A 145 20.98 -1.82 11.11
CA ASP A 145 20.18 -2.78 10.36
C ASP A 145 20.39 -2.63 8.85
N ASP A 146 20.99 -3.65 8.21
CA ASP A 146 21.15 -3.71 6.74
C ASP A 146 19.76 -3.82 6.08
N GLY A 147 19.34 -2.77 5.35
CA GLY A 147 18.10 -2.76 4.58
C GLY A 147 17.08 -1.66 4.92
N CYS A 148 17.41 -0.74 5.82
CA CYS A 148 16.65 0.50 6.01
C CYS A 148 17.00 1.50 4.90
N TYR A 149 16.19 1.56 3.84
CA TYR A 149 16.36 2.54 2.77
C TYR A 149 15.42 3.74 2.95
N ALA A 150 15.96 4.94 2.78
CA ALA A 150 15.18 6.11 2.41
C ALA A 150 14.60 5.87 0.99
N ILE A 151 13.32 5.53 0.96
CA ILE A 151 12.37 5.71 -0.16
C ILE A 151 12.76 6.83 -1.14
N GLY A 152 12.86 6.46 -2.42
CA GLY A 152 13.05 7.36 -3.55
C GLY A 152 11.79 7.48 -4.42
N THR A 153 11.92 8.17 -5.55
CA THR A 153 10.86 8.31 -6.56
C THR A 153 10.51 6.95 -7.18
N ILE A 154 9.24 6.56 -7.09
CA ILE A 154 8.69 5.40 -7.79
C ILE A 154 8.16 5.90 -9.14
N ILE A 155 8.76 5.44 -10.24
CA ILE A 155 8.23 5.69 -11.58
C ILE A 155 7.26 4.55 -11.90
N ILE A 156 5.96 4.85 -11.94
CA ILE A 156 4.98 3.88 -12.37
C ILE A 156 4.89 3.97 -13.90
N ASN A 157 5.51 3.01 -14.57
CA ASN A 157 5.52 2.95 -16.04
C ASN A 157 4.17 2.45 -16.55
N GLY A 158 3.35 3.36 -17.09
CA GLY A 158 2.20 3.02 -17.93
C GLY A 158 2.64 2.53 -19.31
N THR A 159 3.40 1.44 -19.38
CA THR A 159 3.90 0.94 -20.69
C THR A 159 2.91 -0.05 -21.32
N PRO A 160 2.58 0.11 -22.60
CA PRO A 160 2.08 -0.98 -23.43
C PRO A 160 3.27 -1.86 -23.83
N GLN A 161 3.15 -3.18 -23.66
CA GLN A 161 3.87 -4.10 -24.54
C GLN A 161 3.08 -4.25 -25.83
#